data_AF-K2F031-F1
#
_entry.id   AF-K2F031-F1
#
_cell.length_a   1.000
_cell.length_b   1.000
_cell.length_c   1.000
_cell.angle_alpha   90.00
_cell.angle_beta   90.00
_cell.angle_gamma   90.00
#
_symmetry.space_group_name_H-M   'P 1'
#
loop_
_entity.id
_entity.type
_entity.pdbx_description
1 polymer ?
#
loop_
_entity_poly.entity_id
_entity_poly.type
_entity_poly.pdbx_seq_one_letter_code
_entity_poly.pdbx_strand_id
1 'polypeptide(L)' 'MTTNNKQRVTLFLNPSLLKQAKAQAIAEGISLTSLIEKILIKYLPKETVFKKKDI' A
#
# COMPACT_ATOMS: atom_id res chain seq x y z
N MET A 1 -15.82 17.40 -11.99
CA MET A 1 -15.79 16.71 -10.68
C MET A 1 -14.36 16.36 -10.36
N THR A 2 -13.87 16.64 -9.16
CA THR A 2 -12.48 16.33 -8.77
C THR A 2 -12.29 14.82 -8.71
N THR A 3 -11.58 14.25 -9.69
CA THR A 3 -11.37 12.81 -9.85
C THR A 3 -10.29 12.30 -8.91
N ASN A 4 -10.60 12.21 -7.61
CA ASN A 4 -9.75 11.48 -6.69
C ASN A 4 -10.16 9.99 -6.70
N ASN A 5 -9.46 9.18 -7.49
CA ASN A 5 -9.75 7.74 -7.65
C ASN A 5 -9.19 6.88 -6.50
N LYS A 6 -8.78 7.48 -5.37
CA LYS A 6 -8.24 6.74 -4.22
C LYS A 6 -9.35 6.29 -3.28
N GLN A 7 -9.33 5.01 -2.91
CA GLN A 7 -10.21 4.43 -1.90
C GLN A 7 -9.61 4.57 -0.50
N ARG A 8 -10.39 5.07 0.47
CA ARG A 8 -9.99 5.06 1.89
C ARG A 8 -10.13 3.63 2.45
N VAL A 9 -9.07 3.12 3.05
CA VAL A 9 -9.04 1.81 3.73
C VAL A 9 -8.59 1.97 5.18
N THR A 10 -9.14 1.16 6.07
CA THR A 10 -8.74 1.10 7.49
C THR A 10 -8.05 -0.24 7.74
N LEU A 11 -6.84 -0.20 8.31
CA LEU A 11 -6.06 -1.39 8.63
C LEU A 11 -5.41 -1.23 10.01
N PHE A 12 -5.47 -2.27 10.83
CA PHE A 12 -4.74 -2.33 12.10
C PHE A 12 -3.35 -2.94 11.86
N LEU A 13 -2.31 -2.20 12.24
CA LEU A 13 -0.90 -2.57 12.01
C LEU A 13 -0.11 -2.52 13.32
N ASN A 14 1.00 -3.24 13.37
CA ASN A 14 1.94 -3.14 14.48
C ASN A 14 2.47 -1.69 14.58
N PRO A 15 2.37 -1.01 15.74
CA PRO A 15 2.81 0.37 15.91
C PRO A 15 4.28 0.62 15.55
N SER A 16 5.16 -0.35 15.83
CA SER A 16 6.60 -0.25 15.53
C SER A 16 6.85 -0.20 14.02
N LEU A 17 6.11 -1.02 13.24
CA LEU A 17 6.19 -0.99 11.78
C LEU A 17 5.68 0.34 11.22
N LEU A 18 4.57 0.85 11.77
CA LEU A 18 4.02 2.14 11.34
C LEU A 18 5.00 3.29 11.61
N LYS A 19 5.71 3.26 12.75
CA LYS A 19 6.73 4.26 13.10
C LYS A 19 7.91 4.24 12.12
N GLN A 20 8.40 3.06 11.78
CA GLN A 20 9.48 2.88 10.80
C GLN A 20 9.05 3.34 9.40
N ALA A 21 7.86 2.94 8.94
CA ALA A 21 7.33 3.35 7.64
C ALA A 21 7.17 4.87 7.52
N LYS A 22 6.71 5.54 8.60
CA LYS A 22 6.64 7.01 8.64
C LYS A 22 8.02 7.65 8.54
N ALA A 23 9.02 7.15 9.27
CA ALA A 23 10.38 7.67 9.18
C ALA A 23 10.97 7.50 7.78
N GLN A 24 10.74 6.34 7.15
CA GLN A 24 11.15 6.07 5.76
C GLN A 24 10.51 7.05 4.79
N ALA A 25 9.20 7.28 4.90
CA ALA A 25 8.47 8.20 4.03
C ALA A 25 9.04 9.64 4.13
N ILE A 26 9.39 10.09 5.34
CA ILE A 26 10.03 11.39 5.57
C ILE A 26 11.42 11.44 4.92
N ALA A 27 12.25 10.41 5.11
CA ALA A 27 13.58 10.34 4.51
C ALA A 27 13.55 10.36 2.97
N GLU A 28 12.52 9.77 2.37
CA GLU A 28 12.29 9.78 0.91
C GLU A 28 11.54 11.04 0.41
N GLY A 29 11.09 11.92 1.30
CA GLY A 29 10.31 13.12 0.93
C GLY A 29 8.93 12.80 0.31
N ILE A 30 8.35 11.62 0.62
CA ILE A 30 7.05 11.19 0.10
C ILE A 30 6.01 11.01 1.22
N SER A 31 4.73 10.92 0.85
CA SER A 31 3.68 10.60 1.81
C SER A 31 3.72 9.12 2.22
N LEU A 32 3.24 8.81 3.43
CA LEU A 32 3.06 7.42 3.87
C LEU A 32 2.16 6.63 2.90
N THR A 33 1.09 7.26 2.38
CA THR A 33 0.20 6.66 1.38
C THR A 33 0.98 6.26 0.12
N SER A 34 1.84 7.15 -0.38
CA SER A 34 2.67 6.89 -1.57
C SER A 34 3.69 5.78 -1.33
N LEU A 35 4.29 5.73 -0.14
CA LEU A 35 5.21 4.65 0.25
C LEU A 35 4.49 3.30 0.24
N ILE A 36 3.30 3.23 0.83
CA ILE A 36 2.50 2.01 0.88
C ILE A 36 2.06 1.57 -0.51
N GLU A 37 1.60 2.48 -1.38
CA GLU A 37 1.26 2.17 -2.78
C GLU A 37 2.45 1.56 -3.53
N LYS A 38 3.65 2.15 -3.42
CA LYS A 38 4.87 1.60 -4.04
C LYS A 38 5.19 0.19 -3.54
N ILE A 39 5.10 -0.02 -2.23
CA ILE A 39 5.38 -1.32 -1.62
C ILE A 39 4.34 -2.34 -2.08
N LEU A 40 3.04 -2.02 -2.06
CA LEU A 40 1.99 -2.92 -2.52
C LEU A 40 2.24 -3.35 -3.97
N ILE A 41 2.57 -2.42 -4.87
CA ILE A 41 2.92 -2.74 -6.26
C ILE A 41 4.16 -3.63 -6.33
N LYS A 42 5.20 -3.34 -5.54
CA LYS A 42 6.43 -4.15 -5.49
C LYS A 42 6.16 -5.60 -5.06
N TYR A 43 5.18 -5.80 -4.18
CA TYR A 43 4.79 -7.11 -3.67
C TYR A 43 3.69 -7.79 -4.51
N LEU A 44 3.15 -7.12 -5.54
CA LEU A 44 2.25 -7.80 -6.48
C LEU A 44 3.04 -8.89 -7.24
N PRO A 45 2.44 -10.07 -7.44
CA PRO A 45 3.06 -11.12 -8.24
C PRO A 45 3.19 -10.64 -9.70
N LYS A 46 4.31 -11.00 -10.35
CA LYS A 46 4.56 -10.67 -11.78
C LYS A 46 3.45 -11.19 -12.69
N GLU A 47 2.90 -12.36 -12.34
CA GLU A 47 1.73 -12.94 -12.98
C GLU A 47 0.66 -13.16 -11.91
N THR A 48 -0.45 -12.44 -12.02
CA THR A 48 -1.60 -12.67 -11.14
C THR A 48 -2.45 -13.78 -11.73
N VAL A 49 -2.16 -15.04 -11.36
CA VAL A 49 -2.98 -16.19 -11.76
C VAL A 49 -4.24 -16.23 -10.92
N PHE A 50 -5.31 -15.59 -11.40
CA PHE A 50 -6.65 -15.74 -10.83
C PHE A 50 -7.18 -17.14 -11.17
N LYS A 51 -6.87 -18.14 -10.34
CA LYS A 51 -7.57 -19.41 -10.40
C LYS A 51 -9.00 -19.18 -9.92
N LYS A 52 -9.98 -19.21 -10.83
CA LYS A 52 -11.37 -19.41 -10.42
C LYS A 52 -11.38 -20.72 -9.64
N LYS A 53 -11.64 -20.63 -8.35
CA LYS A 53 -12.01 -21.81 -7.57
C LYS A 53 -13.45 -22.09 -8.00
N ASP A 54 -13.65 -23.14 -8.79
CA ASP A 54 -14.99 -23.66 -8.98
C ASP A 54 -15.51 -24.04 -7.58
N ILE A 55 -16.55 -23.33 -7.16
CA ILE A 55 -17.34 -23.65 -5.97
C ILE A 55 -18.54 -24.45 -6.45
#